data_AF-S5SSP4-F1
#
_entry.id   AF-S5SSP4-F1
#
_cell.length_a   1.000
_cell.length_b   1.000
_cell.length_c   1.000
_cell.angle_alpha   90.00
_cell.angle_beta   90.00
_cell.angle_gamma   90.00
#
_symmetry.space_group_name_H-M   'P 1'
#
loop_
_entity.id
_entity.type
_entity.pdbx_description
1 polymer ?
#
loop_
_entity_poly.entity_id
_entity_poly.type
_entity_poly.pdbx_seq_one_letter_code
_entity_poly.pdbx_strand_id
1 'polypeptide(L)'
;MSDSGNISINHEGVRQLLRQAQEAGQQQLTAHLAQVPAFAPAAAGRDFESYGRRIAELLNRAHDTGRRHVDSVIDVAQAGLDQVGVVRGADDGFGDQLGGRR
;
A
#
# COMPACT_ATOMS: atom_id res chain seq x y z
N MET A 1 -10.33 37.45 11.93
CA MET A 1 -8.98 36.89 12.20
C MET A 1 -9.13 35.38 12.08
N SER A 2 -8.71 34.84 10.94
CA SER A 2 -8.94 33.43 10.61
C SER A 2 -7.96 32.56 11.40
N ASP A 3 -8.54 31.70 12.25
CA ASP A 3 -7.85 30.63 12.96
C ASP A 3 -7.25 29.69 11.90
N SER A 4 -5.95 29.82 11.68
CA SER A 4 -5.21 28.92 10.81
C SER A 4 -5.07 27.62 11.59
N GLY A 5 -6.03 26.70 11.36
CA GLY A 5 -6.16 25.44 12.05
C GLY A 5 -4.81 24.73 12.17
N ASN A 6 -4.27 24.74 13.39
CA ASN A 6 -3.08 24.00 13.74
C ASN A 6 -3.40 22.51 13.61
N ILE A 7 -3.12 21.92 12.45
CA ILE A 7 -3.18 20.47 12.28
C ILE A 7 -1.98 19.92 13.05
N SER A 8 -2.13 19.72 14.35
CA SER A 8 -1.20 18.95 15.17
C SER A 8 -1.32 17.48 14.76
N ILE A 9 -0.77 17.12 13.59
CA ILE A 9 -0.61 15.73 13.20
C ILE A 9 0.43 15.15 14.15
N ASN A 10 0.06 14.11 14.90
CA ASN A 10 1.05 13.31 15.63
C ASN A 10 1.92 12.57 14.59
N HIS A 11 2.98 13.22 14.13
CA HIS A 11 3.84 12.73 13.05
C HIS A 11 4.46 11.37 13.37
N GLU A 12 4.79 11.11 14.64
CA GLU A 12 5.29 9.81 15.08
C GLU A 12 4.21 8.73 14.99
N GLY A 13 2.98 9.03 15.42
CA GLY A 13 1.84 8.13 15.27
C GLY A 13 1.52 7.80 13.80
N VAL A 14 1.51 8.82 12.94
CA VAL A 14 1.28 8.63 11.49
C VAL A 14 2.41 7.80 10.86
N ARG A 15 3.67 8.10 11.18
CA ARG A 15 4.82 7.34 10.68
C ARG A 15 4.76 5.87 11.12
N GLN A 16 4.37 5.61 12.36
CA GLN A 16 4.20 4.25 12.87
C GLN A 16 3.09 3.50 12.11
N LEU A 17 1.94 4.13 11.89
CA LEU A 17 0.84 3.53 11.12
C LEU A 17 1.25 3.23 9.66
N LEU A 18 1.97 4.15 9.01
CA LEU A 18 2.44 3.95 7.65
C LEU A 18 3.45 2.79 7.55
N ARG A 19 4.37 2.67 8.52
CA ARG A 19 5.29 1.51 8.60
C ARG A 19 4.54 0.20 8.79
N GLN A 20 3.56 0.18 9.69
CA GLN A 20 2.72 -1.00 9.91
C GLN A 20 1.95 -1.38 8.64
N ALA A 21 1.41 -0.40 7.91
CA ALA A 21 0.72 -0.64 6.63
C ALA A 21 1.67 -1.22 5.57
N GLN A 22 2.91 -0.72 5.48
CA GLN A 22 3.92 -1.23 4.56
C GLN A 22 4.33 -2.68 4.91
N GLU A 23 4.60 -2.96 6.18
CA GLU A 23 4.96 -4.31 6.65
C GLU A 23 3.82 -5.31 6.43
N ALA A 24 2.59 -4.94 6.81
CA ALA A 24 1.41 -5.77 6.60
C ALA A 24 1.14 -5.99 5.10
N GLY A 25 1.30 -4.96 4.27
CA GLY A 25 1.20 -5.05 2.82
C GLY A 25 2.20 -6.04 2.24
N GLN A 26 3.47 -5.98 2.65
CA GLN A 26 4.51 -6.89 2.18
C GLN A 26 4.24 -8.35 2.59
N GLN A 27 3.78 -8.57 3.82
CA GLN A 27 3.37 -9.90 4.29
C GLN A 27 2.19 -10.43 3.47
N GLN A 28 1.18 -9.60 3.24
CA GLN A 28 0.01 -9.95 2.44
C GLN A 28 0.38 -10.25 0.99
N LEU A 29 1.27 -9.46 0.38
CA LEU A 29 1.76 -9.69 -0.97
C LEU A 29 2.46 -11.05 -1.07
N THR A 30 3.32 -11.36 -0.09
CA THR A 30 4.03 -12.64 -0.02
C THR A 30 3.04 -13.81 0.09
N ALA A 31 2.04 -13.70 0.98
CA ALA A 31 1.01 -14.71 1.14
C ALA A 31 0.12 -14.87 -0.11
N HIS A 32 -0.22 -13.78 -0.79
CA HIS A 32 -1.03 -13.77 -2.02
C HIS A 32 -0.29 -14.43 -3.19
N LEU A 33 1.02 -14.17 -3.33
CA LEU A 33 1.86 -14.78 -4.36
C LEU A 33 2.08 -16.28 -4.11
N ALA A 34 2.00 -16.74 -2.87
CA ALA A 34 2.06 -18.18 -2.55
C ALA A 34 0.76 -18.93 -2.92
N GLN A 35 -0.35 -18.23 -3.15
CA GLN A 35 -1.68 -18.79 -3.42
C GLN A 35 -2.14 -18.49 -4.84
N VAL A 36 -1.32 -18.85 -5.83
CA VAL A 36 -1.70 -18.69 -7.24
C VAL A 36 -2.88 -19.60 -7.58
N PRO A 37 -3.97 -19.08 -8.18
CA PRO A 37 -5.10 -19.90 -8.56
C PRO A 37 -4.69 -20.93 -9.61
N ALA A 38 -4.84 -22.21 -9.29
CA ALA A 38 -4.70 -23.29 -10.24
C ALA A 38 -6.10 -23.83 -10.58
N PHE A 39 -6.58 -23.55 -11.79
CA PHE A 39 -7.81 -24.15 -12.32
C PHE A 39 -7.50 -24.92 -13.59
N ALA A 40 -7.56 -26.25 -13.53
CA ALA A 40 -7.39 -27.09 -14.70
C ALA A 40 -8.64 -26.99 -15.59
N PRO A 41 -8.55 -26.61 -16.88
CA PRO A 41 -9.72 -26.50 -17.75
C PRO A 41 -10.57 -27.77 -17.85
N ALA A 42 -9.93 -28.94 -17.76
CA ALA A 42 -10.60 -30.24 -17.74
C ALA A 42 -11.51 -30.45 -16.50
N ALA A 43 -11.28 -29.71 -15.41
CA ALA A 43 -12.13 -29.76 -14.23
C ALA A 43 -13.54 -29.17 -14.47
N ALA A 44 -13.73 -28.42 -15.57
CA ALA A 44 -15.04 -27.92 -15.97
C ALA A 44 -15.97 -29.03 -16.51
N GLY A 45 -15.44 -30.23 -16.80
CA GLY A 45 -16.20 -31.37 -17.31
C GLY A 45 -16.04 -31.59 -18.82
N ARG A 46 -16.51 -32.75 -19.28
CA ARG A 46 -16.50 -33.13 -20.70
C ARG A 46 -17.30 -32.10 -21.52
N ASP A 47 -16.72 -31.63 -22.62
CA ASP A 47 -17.26 -30.60 -23.52
C ASP A 47 -17.29 -29.15 -22.99
N PHE A 48 -16.83 -28.91 -21.75
CA PHE A 48 -16.78 -27.57 -21.13
C PHE A 48 -15.38 -26.96 -21.06
N GLU A 49 -14.40 -27.53 -21.78
CA GLU A 49 -13.01 -27.07 -21.72
C GLU A 49 -12.84 -25.59 -22.10
N SER A 50 -13.66 -25.07 -23.02
CA SER A 50 -13.69 -23.64 -23.37
C SER A 50 -14.12 -22.76 -22.19
N TYR A 51 -15.14 -23.18 -21.44
CA TYR A 51 -15.56 -22.52 -20.21
C TYR A 51 -14.52 -22.65 -19.12
N GLY A 52 -13.88 -23.83 -18.99
CA GLY A 52 -12.79 -24.04 -18.04
C GLY A 52 -11.60 -23.12 -18.27
N ARG A 53 -11.21 -22.90 -19.53
CA ARG A 53 -10.19 -21.90 -19.89
C ARG A 53 -10.61 -20.48 -19.49
N ARG A 54 -11.87 -20.11 -19.75
CA ARG A 54 -12.40 -18.79 -19.38
C ARG A 54 -12.44 -18.57 -17.86
N ILE A 55 -12.75 -19.60 -17.08
CA ILE A 55 -12.70 -19.57 -15.61
C ILE A 55 -11.25 -19.38 -15.15
N ALA A 56 -10.29 -20.14 -15.69
CA ALA A 56 -8.88 -19.97 -15.35
C ALA A 56 -8.39 -18.55 -15.65
N GLU A 57 -8.75 -17.99 -16.80
CA GLU A 57 -8.42 -16.60 -17.17
C GLU A 57 -9.06 -15.55 -16.23
N LEU A 58 -10.30 -15.79 -15.76
CA LEU A 58 -10.96 -14.90 -14.80
C LEU A 58 -10.27 -14.94 -13.44
N LEU A 59 -9.91 -16.14 -12.97
CA LEU A 59 -9.20 -16.32 -11.70
C LEU A 59 -7.81 -15.67 -11.75
N ASN A 60 -7.07 -15.83 -12.84
CA ASN A 60 -5.78 -15.17 -13.03
C ASN A 60 -5.92 -13.65 -13.03
N ARG A 61 -6.92 -13.09 -13.73
CA ARG A 61 -7.17 -11.64 -13.73
C ARG A 61 -7.55 -11.12 -12.34
N ALA A 62 -8.36 -11.85 -11.61
CA ALA A 62 -8.72 -11.49 -10.24
C ALA A 62 -7.49 -11.50 -9.32
N HIS A 63 -6.64 -12.52 -9.43
CA HIS A 63 -5.39 -12.62 -8.68
C HIS A 63 -4.43 -11.47 -9.01
N ASP A 64 -4.24 -11.14 -10.28
CA ASP A 64 -3.44 -10.00 -10.72
C ASP A 64 -3.98 -8.67 -10.19
N THR A 65 -5.30 -8.51 -10.17
CA THR A 65 -5.95 -7.32 -9.62
C THR A 65 -5.69 -7.21 -8.12
N GLY A 66 -5.80 -8.32 -7.39
CA GLY A 66 -5.46 -8.40 -5.97
C GLY A 66 -4.01 -8.01 -5.69
N ARG A 67 -3.07 -8.51 -6.51
CA ARG A 67 -1.65 -8.14 -6.42
C ARG A 67 -1.44 -6.63 -6.57
N ARG A 68 -1.96 -6.05 -7.66
CA ARG A 68 -1.82 -4.61 -7.93
C ARG A 68 -2.41 -3.73 -6.83
N HIS A 69 -3.49 -4.17 -6.21
CA HIS A 69 -4.10 -3.45 -5.10
C HIS A 69 -3.17 -3.41 -3.89
N VAL A 70 -2.58 -4.55 -3.50
CA VAL A 70 -1.64 -4.62 -2.39
C VAL A 70 -0.37 -3.80 -2.70
N ASP A 71 0.16 -3.89 -3.93
CA ASP A 71 1.30 -3.08 -4.37
C ASP A 71 1.00 -1.57 -4.22
N SER A 72 -0.20 -1.13 -4.63
CA SER A 72 -0.61 0.28 -4.51
C SER A 72 -0.68 0.75 -3.05
N VAL A 73 -1.10 -0.11 -2.13
CA VAL A 73 -1.12 0.23 -0.68
C VAL A 73 0.30 0.40 -0.15
N ILE A 74 1.22 -0.47 -0.55
CA ILE A 74 2.64 -0.38 -0.18
C ILE A 74 3.25 0.93 -0.73
N ASP A 75 3.01 1.24 -2.00
CA ASP A 75 3.53 2.45 -2.66
C ASP A 75 3.01 3.73 -1.98
N VAL A 76 1.71 3.77 -1.64
CA VAL A 76 1.10 4.90 -0.93
C VAL A 76 1.67 5.03 0.49
N ALA A 77 1.86 3.92 1.19
CA ALA A 77 2.47 3.94 2.52
C ALA A 77 3.90 4.48 2.48
N GLN A 78 4.70 4.06 1.49
CA GLN A 78 6.06 4.56 1.28
C GLN A 78 6.07 6.06 0.93
N ALA A 79 5.23 6.50 -0.02
CA ALA A 79 5.11 7.91 -0.36
C ALA A 79 4.69 8.78 0.85
N GLY A 80 3.81 8.25 1.69
CA GLY A 80 3.43 8.89 2.95
C GLY A 80 4.60 9.04 3.93
N LEU A 81 5.44 8.00 4.06
CA LEU A 81 6.64 8.05 4.90
C LEU A 81 7.63 9.11 4.42
N ASP A 82 7.83 9.19 3.10
CA ASP A 82 8.71 10.17 2.48
C ASP A 82 8.20 11.60 2.74
N GLN A 83 6.88 11.82 2.61
CA GLN A 83 6.26 13.12 2.88
C GLN A 83 6.36 13.53 4.36
N VAL A 84 6.13 12.61 5.29
CA VAL A 84 6.32 12.88 6.74
C VAL A 84 7.78 13.24 7.04
N GLY A 85 8.74 12.60 6.36
CA GLY A 85 10.16 12.93 6.48
C GLY A 85 10.49 14.36 6.01
N VAL A 86 9.92 14.79 4.88
CA VAL A 86 10.10 16.16 4.36
C VAL A 86 9.53 17.20 5.31
N VAL A 87 8.33 16.99 5.85
CA VAL A 87 7.69 17.94 6.79
C VAL A 87 8.53 18.09 8.05
N ARG A 88 9.01 16.98 8.63
CA ARG A 88 9.89 17.03 9.81
C ARG A 88 11.19 17.79 9.53
N GLY A 89 11.82 17.55 8.39
CA GLY A 89 13.05 18.27 8.02
C GLY A 89 12.83 19.77 7.84
N ALA A 90 11.67 20.19 7.36
CA ALA A 90 11.29 21.59 7.29
C ALA A 90 11.11 22.19 8.70
N ASP A 91 10.40 21.51 9.59
CA ASP A 91 10.17 21.97 10.97
C ASP A 91 11.47 22.12 11.77
N ASP A 92 12.38 21.14 11.66
CA ASP A 92 13.69 21.19 12.31
C ASP A 92 14.53 22.38 11.77
N GLY A 93 14.48 22.62 10.46
CA GLY A 93 15.17 23.75 9.82
C GLY A 93 14.64 25.14 10.22
N PHE A 94 13.33 25.27 10.42
CA PHE A 94 12.73 26.50 10.95
C PHE A 94 13.04 26.69 12.44
N GLY A 95 13.07 25.61 13.22
CA GLY A 95 13.47 25.62 14.63
C GLY A 95 14.88 26.15 14.85
N ASP A 96 15.84 25.69 14.04
CA ASP A 96 17.23 26.16 14.10
C ASP A 96 17.37 27.64 13.67
N GLN A 97 16.65 28.08 12.64
CA GLN A 97 16.67 29.49 12.21
C GLN A 97 16.05 30.46 13.23
N LEU A 98 15.09 30.00 14.03
CA LEU A 98 14.46 30.80 15.08
C LEU A 98 15.23 30.71 16.40
N GLY A 99 15.85 29.57 16.72
CA GLY A 99 16.69 29.37 17.91
C GLY A 99 18.08 29.98 17.80
N GLY A 100 18.61 30.13 16.58
CA GLY A 100 19.93 30.73 16.29
C GLY A 100 19.99 32.26 16.30
N ARG A 101 18.88 32.96 16.59
CA ARG A 101 18.85 34.44 16.78
C ARG A 101 18.93 34.85 18.25
N ARG A 102 19.90 34.31 19.00
CA ARG A 102 20.28 34.82 20.32
C ARG A 102 21.68 35.39 20.29
#